data_AF-A0A4Q5Y963-F1
#
_entry.id   AF-A0A4Q5Y963-F1
#
_cell.length_a   1.000
_cell.length_b   1.000
_cell.length_c   1.000
_cell.angle_alpha   90.00
_cell.angle_beta   90.00
_cell.angle_gamma   90.00
#
_symmetry.space_group_name_H-M   'P 1'
#
loop_
_entity.id
_entity.type
_entity.pdbx_description
1 polymer ?
#
loop_
_entity_poly.entity_id
_entity_poly.type
_entity_poly.pdbx_seq_one_letter_code
_entity_poly.pdbx_strand_id
1 'polypeptide(L)' 'RGTKKREAYEQEFEAFKLGVLIQEMREKQNLTQEQLAEKCGTTKSYISRIENNASDIRLSTLMRIVRDGLGGHLKLFVTS' A
#
# COMPACT_ATOMS: atom_id res chain seq x y z
N ARG A 1 23.79 13.74 9.92
CA ARG A 1 23.47 12.67 8.94
C ARG A 1 23.35 11.36 9.70
N GLY A 2 22.23 10.64 9.57
CA GLY A 2 21.95 9.40 10.30
C GLY A 2 22.84 8.25 9.85
N THR A 3 22.95 7.20 10.67
CA THR A 3 23.66 5.98 10.29
C THR A 3 22.86 5.20 9.24
N LYS A 4 23.50 4.42 8.35
CA LYS A 4 22.82 3.57 7.36
C LYS A 4 21.70 2.70 7.96
N LYS A 5 21.90 2.27 9.21
CA LYS A 5 20.91 1.52 9.99
C LYS A 5 19.62 2.32 10.20
N ARG A 6 19.72 3.62 10.52
CA ARG A 6 18.57 4.50 10.72
C ARG A 6 17.81 4.76 9.43
N GLU A 7 18.51 4.98 8.31
CA GLU A 7 17.87 5.18 7.00
C GLU A 7 17.08 3.94 6.56
N ALA A 8 17.61 2.74 6.79
CA ALA A 8 16.90 1.49 6.51
C ALA A 8 15.64 1.32 7.38
N TYR A 9 15.73 1.63 8.68
CA TYR A 9 14.54 1.63 9.56
C TYR A 9 13.49 2.64 9.14
N GLU A 10 13.90 3.84 8.70
CA GLU A 10 12.98 4.86 8.21
C GLU A 10 12.26 4.39 6.95
N GLN A 11 12.97 3.74 6.02
CA GLN A 11 12.35 3.15 4.81
C GLN A 11 11.36 2.02 5.14
N GLU A 12 11.71 1.10 6.02
CA GLU A 12 10.81 0.02 6.46
C GLU A 12 9.57 0.59 7.17
N PHE A 13 9.73 1.65 7.96
CA PHE A 13 8.64 2.30 8.66
C PHE A 13 7.66 3.00 7.70
N GLU A 14 8.15 3.69 6.67
CA GLU A 14 7.29 4.31 5.66
C GLU A 14 6.55 3.25 4.82
N ALA A 15 7.21 2.14 4.48
CA ALA A 15 6.55 1.02 3.82
C ALA A 15 5.45 0.40 4.70
N PHE A 16 5.70 0.22 5.99
CA PHE A 16 4.70 -0.28 6.93
C PHE A 16 3.46 0.63 6.98
N LYS A 17 3.66 1.95 7.09
CA LYS A 17 2.55 2.92 7.08
C LYS A 17 1.69 2.83 5.82
N LEU A 18 2.31 2.62 4.66
CA LEU A 18 1.57 2.49 3.40
C LEU A 18 0.64 1.27 3.43
N GLY A 19 1.11 0.13 3.94
CA GLY A 19 0.30 -1.08 4.10
C GLY A 19 -0.93 -0.85 5.00
N VAL A 20 -0.70 -0.22 6.15
CA VAL A 20 -1.77 0.15 7.10
C VAL A 20 -2.78 1.11 6.45
N LEU A 21 -2.31 2.12 5.72
CA LEU A 21 -3.20 3.08 5.05
C LEU A 21 -4.12 2.39 4.03
N ILE A 22 -3.61 1.43 3.25
CA ILE A 22 -4.40 0.65 2.30
C ILE A 22 -5.47 -0.17 3.05
N GLN A 23 -5.08 -0.83 4.14
CA GLN A 23 -6.00 -1.59 4.98
C GLN A 23 -7.12 -0.70 5.53
N GLU A 24 -6.81 0.47 6.09
CA GLU A 24 -7.82 1.38 6.61
C GLU A 24 -8.80 1.87 5.54
N MET A 25 -8.30 2.21 4.35
CA MET A 25 -9.15 2.62 3.24
C MET A 25 -10.08 1.48 2.78
N ARG A 26 -9.57 0.25 2.75
CA ARG A 26 -10.37 -0.94 2.46
C ARG A 26 -11.48 -1.14 3.49
N GLU A 27 -11.14 -1.06 4.77
CA GLU A 27 -12.08 -1.26 5.87
C GLU A 27 -13.14 -0.16 5.94
N LYS A 28 -12.78 1.10 5.65
CA LYS A 28 -13.73 2.22 5.51
C LYS A 28 -14.78 1.99 4.41
N GLN A 29 -14.47 1.16 3.42
CA GLN A 29 -15.40 0.75 2.37
C GLN A 29 -16.13 -0.57 2.68
N ASN A 30 -15.95 -1.13 3.88
CA ASN A 30 -16.49 -2.44 4.30
C ASN A 30 -16.08 -3.59 3.37
N LEU A 31 -14.88 -3.53 2.79
CA LEU A 31 -14.38 -4.57 1.89
C LEU A 31 -13.52 -5.57 2.66
N THR A 32 -13.68 -6.85 2.34
CA THR A 32 -12.69 -7.88 2.68
C THR A 32 -11.47 -7.79 1.76
N GLN A 33 -10.36 -8.41 2.16
CA GLN A 33 -9.17 -8.49 1.30
C GLN A 33 -9.45 -9.22 -0.03
N GLU A 34 -10.35 -10.20 -0.03
CA GLU A 34 -10.77 -10.92 -1.24
C GLU A 34 -11.54 -9.98 -2.18
N GLN A 35 -12.50 -9.21 -1.66
CA GLN A 35 -13.28 -8.27 -2.47
C GLN A 35 -12.42 -7.15 -3.05
N LEU A 36 -11.44 -6.65 -2.29
CA LEU A 36 -10.48 -5.70 -2.83
C LEU A 36 -9.62 -6.34 -3.94
N ALA A 37 -9.19 -7.59 -3.75
CA ALA A 37 -8.41 -8.32 -4.74
C ALA A 37 -9.19 -8.52 -6.05
N GLU A 38 -10.46 -8.91 -5.97
CA GLU A 38 -11.36 -9.05 -7.13
C GLU A 38 -11.48 -7.73 -7.91
N LYS A 39 -11.75 -6.61 -7.21
CA LYS A 39 -11.80 -5.28 -7.84
C LYS A 39 -10.50 -4.89 -8.54
N CYS A 40 -9.37 -5.32 -8.00
CA CYS A 40 -8.05 -5.02 -8.55
C CYS A 40 -7.55 -6.04 -9.59
N GLY A 41 -8.31 -7.11 -9.87
CA GLY A 41 -7.85 -8.20 -10.73
C GLY A 41 -6.59 -8.90 -10.20
N THR A 42 -6.54 -9.18 -8.89
CA THR A 42 -5.40 -9.85 -8.24
C THR A 42 -5.85 -10.87 -7.20
N THR A 43 -4.93 -11.38 -6.36
CA THR A 43 -5.23 -12.39 -5.34
C THR A 43 -5.34 -11.77 -3.95
N LYS A 44 -6.20 -12.34 -3.09
CA LYS A 44 -6.25 -12.01 -1.66
C LYS A 44 -4.87 -12.10 -1.00
N SER A 45 -4.08 -13.13 -1.34
CA SER A 45 -2.73 -13.31 -0.80
C SER A 45 -1.79 -12.16 -1.16
N TYR A 46 -1.98 -11.51 -2.32
CA TYR A 46 -1.20 -10.34 -2.70
C TYR A 46 -1.66 -9.09 -1.95
N ILE A 47 -2.97 -8.86 -1.81
CA ILE A 47 -3.51 -7.77 -0.99
C ILE A 47 -3.05 -7.91 0.47
N SER A 48 -3.18 -9.10 1.06
CA SER A 48 -2.72 -9.38 2.41
C SER A 48 -1.22 -9.10 2.58
N ARG A 49 -0.38 -9.49 1.61
CA ARG A 49 1.04 -9.16 1.64
C ARG A 49 1.29 -7.66 1.59
N ILE A 50 0.55 -6.92 0.77
CA ILE A 50 0.69 -5.47 0.65
C ILE A 50 0.29 -4.78 1.96
N GLU A 51 -0.81 -5.18 2.58
CA GLU A 51 -1.27 -4.60 3.85
C GLU A 51 -0.30 -4.87 5.01
N ASN A 52 0.37 -6.04 5.01
CA ASN A 52 1.28 -6.43 6.10
C ASN A 52 2.77 -6.12 5.82
N ASN A 53 3.17 -5.97 4.56
CA ASN A 53 4.56 -5.73 4.17
C ASN A 53 4.64 -5.07 2.77
N ALA A 54 4.43 -3.76 2.71
CA ALA A 54 4.39 -2.99 1.46
C ALA A 54 5.78 -2.61 0.89
N SER A 55 6.88 -3.06 1.49
CA SER A 55 8.25 -2.64 1.17
C SER A 55 8.61 -2.80 -0.32
N ASP A 56 8.09 -3.82 -0.99
CA ASP A 56 8.35 -4.12 -2.40
C ASP A 56 7.16 -3.86 -3.34
N ILE A 57 6.21 -2.99 -2.96
CA ILE A 57 5.08 -2.68 -3.83
C ILE A 57 5.54 -1.89 -5.07
N ARG A 58 5.22 -2.41 -6.26
CA ARG A 58 5.40 -1.66 -7.51
C ARG A 58 4.41 -0.49 -7.54
N LEU A 59 4.87 0.69 -8.00
CA LEU A 59 4.01 1.86 -8.16
C LEU A 59 2.76 1.56 -9.01
N SER A 60 2.90 0.78 -10.08
CA SER A 60 1.75 0.38 -10.92
C SER A 60 0.72 -0.47 -10.18
N THR A 61 1.16 -1.29 -9.23
CA THR A 61 0.25 -2.04 -8.34
C THR A 61 -0.46 -1.10 -7.37
N LEU A 62 0.27 -0.17 -6.74
CA LEU A 62 -0.33 0.83 -5.85
C LEU A 62 -1.39 1.66 -6.60
N MET A 63 -1.07 2.15 -7.80
CA MET A 63 -2.02 2.89 -8.64
C MET A 63 -3.26 2.08 -8.98
N ARG A 64 -3.11 0.78 -9.29
CA ARG A 64 -4.24 -0.12 -9.56
C ARG A 64 -5.13 -0.28 -8.33
N ILE A 65 -4.55 -0.52 -7.15
CA ILE A 65 -5.30 -0.66 -5.89
C ILE A 65 -6.07 0.62 -5.58
N VAL A 66 -5.40 1.77 -5.68
CA VAL A 66 -6.02 3.06 -5.39
C VAL A 66 -7.15 3.36 -6.36
N ARG A 67 -6.94 3.19 -7.67
CA ARG A 67 -7.93 3.55 -8.70
C ARG A 67 -9.06 2.53 -8.81
N ASP A 68 -8.73 1.26 -9.01
CA ASP A 68 -9.69 0.22 -9.39
C ASP A 68 -10.30 -0.44 -8.15
N GLY A 69 -9.51 -0.56 -7.08
CA GLY A 69 -9.94 -1.13 -5.80
C GLY A 69 -10.66 -0.15 -4.89
N LEU A 70 -10.08 1.03 -4.69
CA LEU A 70 -10.50 2.01 -3.70
C LEU A 70 -11.19 3.25 -4.29
N GLY A 71 -11.24 3.40 -5.61
CA GLY A 71 -11.91 4.53 -6.27
C GLY A 71 -11.25 5.90 -6.02
N GLY A 72 -9.96 5.91 -5.67
CA GLY A 72 -9.20 7.12 -5.36
C GLY A 72 -8.24 7.55 -6.47
N HIS A 73 -7.50 8.63 -6.21
CA HIS A 73 -6.45 9.13 -7.07
C HIS A 73 -5.15 9.35 -6.28
N LEU A 74 -4.05 8.79 -6.77
CA LEU A 74 -2.74 8.97 -6.16
C LEU A 74 -2.16 10.34 -6.59
N LYS A 75 -1.73 11.14 -5.62
CA LYS A 75 -0.93 12.36 -5.84
C LYS A 75 0.43 12.18 -5.20
N LEU A 76 1.49 12.42 -5.96
CA LEU A 76 2.86 12.31 -5.50
C LEU A 76 3.49 13.70 -5.47
N PHE A 77 4.15 14.02 -4.36
CA PHE A 77 4.92 15.25 -4.20
C PHE A 77 6.33 14.86 -3.79
N VAL A 78 7.32 15.41 -4.49
CA VAL A 78 8.73 15.22 -4.16
C VAL A 78 9.20 16.50 -3.48
N THR A 79 9.69 16.38 -2.26
CA THR A 79 10.27 17.49 -1.49
C THR A 79 11.80 17.42 -1.54
N SER A 80 12.44 18.58 -1.58
CA SER A 80 13.91 18.75 -1.50
C SER A 80 14.39 18.94 -0.07
#